data_AF-A0A5B8YM45-F1
#
_entry.id   AF-A0A5B8YM45-F1
#
_cell.length_a   1.000
_cell.length_b   1.000
_cell.length_c   1.000
_cell.angle_alpha   90.00
_cell.angle_beta   90.00
_cell.angle_gamma   90.00
#
_symmetry.space_group_name_H-M   'P 1'
#
loop_
_entity.id
_entity.type
_entity.pdbx_description
1 polymer ?
#
loop_
_entity_poly.entity_id
_entity_poly.type
_entity_poly.pdbx_seq_one_letter_code
_entity_poly.pdbx_strand_id
1 'polypeptide(L)'
;MTSENFKTHKIFDRLNSFEEVLEKDVVKEKVDLEKLSFFQTVFSYINQRVKLTIPDLVQQAEMDNLSSEMNAGITQINQFLGNNNVGHLENATNNFIAAINRIKNFPIPIAKADFNFSRKIADFEKTAKSKYIALEKHKEKLENAILDFEKDLKNKETEIQTLIKLVENKETEIQNLSSTFRTDFENIKSAHNQSFQNDKTQYRTEIDAVKGEFKEEIIEIREEIDTDTTDLISKLTTKLEEAERLVNIIGNVGVTGNYQNIANSHKSSADFWRVMAIIFMAVFSLLLVWTIIDLSSEGFDWVKSVIRLVAAAALSYPATYAARESSKHRKLETQNRNAELELASINPFIENLSDDKKQIIKEKLAEKYFGNNKNDDFLNEKETEGLSIPALERLLNALAKIKG
;
A
#
# COMPACT_ATOMS: atom_id res chain seq x y z
N MET A 1 -76.67 -53.76 -89.25
CA MET A 1 -77.01 -53.10 -87.95
C MET A 1 -78.28 -52.29 -88.18
N THR A 2 -79.16 -52.09 -87.18
CA THR A 2 -80.36 -51.25 -87.41
C THR A 2 -79.94 -49.80 -87.62
N SER A 3 -80.70 -49.06 -88.44
CA SER A 3 -80.44 -47.63 -88.69
C SER A 3 -80.42 -46.79 -87.41
N GLU A 4 -81.20 -47.18 -86.39
CA GLU A 4 -81.21 -46.50 -85.08
C GLU A 4 -79.92 -46.74 -84.30
N ASN A 5 -79.44 -48.00 -84.24
CA ASN A 5 -78.19 -48.33 -83.56
C ASN A 5 -76.96 -47.67 -84.23
N PHE A 6 -77.02 -47.43 -85.55
CA PHE A 6 -75.97 -46.70 -86.24
C PHE A 6 -75.93 -45.23 -85.81
N LYS A 7 -77.07 -44.53 -85.79
CA LYS A 7 -77.12 -43.09 -85.47
C LYS A 7 -76.59 -42.76 -84.08
N THR A 8 -76.81 -43.65 -83.11
CA THR A 8 -76.37 -43.46 -81.71
C THR A 8 -75.08 -44.20 -81.39
N HIS A 9 -74.32 -44.64 -82.40
CA HIS A 9 -73.11 -45.42 -82.16
C HIS A 9 -71.97 -44.55 -81.60
N LYS A 10 -71.23 -45.09 -80.62
CA LYS A 10 -70.12 -44.39 -79.93
C LYS A 10 -68.96 -43.94 -80.83
N ILE A 11 -68.92 -44.41 -82.08
CA ILE A 11 -67.87 -44.07 -83.05
C ILE A 11 -67.87 -42.57 -83.36
N PHE A 12 -69.05 -41.95 -83.39
CA PHE A 12 -69.18 -40.51 -83.67
C PHE A 12 -68.59 -39.68 -82.53
N ASP A 13 -68.81 -40.07 -81.27
CA ASP A 13 -68.18 -39.43 -80.12
C ASP A 13 -66.65 -39.59 -80.16
N ARG A 14 -66.14 -40.74 -80.61
CA ARG A 14 -64.70 -40.96 -80.78
C ARG A 14 -64.10 -40.10 -81.90
N LEU A 15 -64.81 -39.93 -83.00
CA LEU A 15 -64.36 -39.05 -84.09
C LEU A 15 -64.32 -37.59 -83.63
N ASN A 16 -65.37 -37.11 -82.96
CA ASN A 16 -65.38 -35.74 -82.42
C ASN A 16 -64.26 -35.53 -81.38
N SER A 17 -64.08 -36.48 -80.46
CA SER A 17 -62.99 -36.41 -79.48
C SER A 17 -61.61 -36.44 -80.13
N PHE A 18 -61.43 -37.19 -81.22
CA PHE A 18 -60.16 -37.20 -81.95
C PHE A 18 -59.89 -35.86 -82.63
N GLU A 19 -60.90 -35.26 -83.26
CA GLU A 19 -60.84 -33.93 -83.85
C GLU A 19 -60.41 -32.89 -82.82
N GLU A 20 -61.10 -32.84 -81.67
CA GLU A 20 -60.78 -31.94 -80.56
C GLU A 20 -59.34 -32.12 -80.05
N VAL A 21 -58.87 -33.36 -79.90
CA VAL A 21 -57.49 -33.64 -79.46
C VAL A 21 -56.48 -33.11 -80.49
N LEU A 22 -56.72 -33.32 -81.78
CA LEU A 22 -55.83 -32.87 -82.85
C LEU A 22 -55.81 -31.34 -83.00
N GLU A 23 -56.86 -30.64 -82.56
CA GLU A 23 -56.94 -29.18 -82.62
C GLU A 23 -56.21 -28.47 -81.47
N LYS A 24 -55.95 -29.14 -80.34
CA LYS A 24 -55.27 -28.56 -79.16
C LYS A 24 -53.86 -28.07 -79.50
N ASP A 25 -53.53 -26.84 -79.09
CA ASP A 25 -52.20 -26.24 -79.32
C ASP A 25 -51.07 -27.06 -78.69
N VAL A 26 -51.31 -27.66 -77.51
CA VAL A 26 -50.34 -28.54 -76.83
C VAL A 26 -49.95 -29.75 -77.68
N VAL A 27 -50.88 -30.29 -78.48
CA VAL A 27 -50.60 -31.41 -79.40
C VAL A 27 -49.74 -30.94 -80.57
N LYS A 28 -50.05 -29.77 -81.14
CA LYS A 28 -49.29 -29.16 -82.25
C LYS A 28 -47.86 -28.76 -81.84
N GLU A 29 -47.66 -28.46 -80.56
CA GLU A 29 -46.34 -28.12 -80.03
C GLU A 29 -45.47 -29.34 -79.77
N LYS A 30 -46.04 -30.38 -79.12
CA LYS A 30 -45.29 -31.52 -78.59
C LYS A 30 -45.14 -32.71 -79.54
N VAL A 31 -46.12 -32.96 -80.42
CA VAL A 31 -46.07 -34.10 -81.35
C VAL A 31 -45.21 -33.71 -82.55
N ASP A 32 -44.35 -34.62 -83.01
CA ASP A 32 -43.55 -34.40 -84.20
C ASP A 32 -44.44 -34.21 -85.45
N LEU A 33 -43.92 -33.46 -86.41
CA LEU A 33 -44.69 -33.02 -87.58
C LEU A 33 -45.18 -34.20 -88.44
N GLU A 34 -44.38 -35.26 -88.54
CA GLU A 34 -44.70 -36.45 -89.34
C GLU A 34 -45.89 -37.20 -88.73
N LYS A 35 -45.83 -37.51 -87.43
CA LYS A 35 -46.90 -38.22 -86.73
C LYS A 35 -48.17 -37.39 -86.62
N LEU A 36 -48.06 -36.08 -86.40
CA LEU A 36 -49.24 -35.20 -86.36
C LEU A 36 -49.97 -35.17 -87.70
N SER A 37 -49.23 -35.05 -88.81
CA SER A 37 -49.78 -35.10 -90.16
C SER A 37 -50.45 -36.44 -90.47
N PHE A 38 -49.82 -37.55 -90.05
CA PHE A 38 -50.40 -38.88 -90.14
C PHE A 38 -51.73 -38.98 -89.38
N PHE A 39 -51.79 -38.56 -88.11
CA PHE A 39 -53.02 -38.62 -87.31
C PHE A 39 -54.17 -37.80 -87.90
N GLN A 40 -53.89 -36.58 -88.39
CA GLN A 40 -54.89 -35.75 -89.06
C GLN A 40 -55.42 -36.40 -90.34
N THR A 41 -54.56 -37.11 -91.07
CA THR A 41 -54.93 -37.86 -92.27
C THR A 41 -55.80 -39.06 -91.93
N VAL A 42 -55.44 -39.82 -90.88
CA VAL A 42 -56.24 -40.94 -90.38
C VAL A 42 -57.63 -40.49 -89.97
N PHE A 43 -57.74 -39.43 -89.15
CA PHE A 43 -59.02 -38.86 -88.73
C PHE A 43 -59.91 -38.58 -89.94
N SER A 44 -59.38 -37.84 -90.91
CA SER A 44 -60.11 -37.45 -92.12
C SER A 44 -60.61 -38.67 -92.91
N TYR A 45 -59.73 -39.66 -93.11
CA TYR A 45 -60.04 -40.89 -93.85
C TYR A 45 -61.15 -41.71 -93.17
N ILE A 46 -61.02 -41.97 -91.86
CA ILE A 46 -62.00 -42.77 -91.12
C ILE A 46 -63.34 -42.04 -91.04
N ASN A 47 -63.34 -40.73 -90.74
CA ASN A 47 -64.55 -39.92 -90.66
C ASN A 47 -65.34 -39.94 -91.98
N GLN A 48 -64.64 -39.81 -93.12
CA GLN A 48 -65.27 -39.88 -94.44
C GLN A 48 -65.90 -41.25 -94.70
N ARG A 49 -65.17 -42.34 -94.40
CA ARG A 49 -65.65 -43.71 -94.66
C ARG A 49 -66.85 -44.08 -93.78
N VAL A 50 -66.84 -43.68 -92.51
CA VAL A 50 -67.99 -43.87 -91.60
C VAL A 50 -69.24 -43.17 -92.15
N LYS A 51 -69.11 -41.94 -92.67
CA LYS A 51 -70.22 -41.19 -93.28
C LYS A 51 -70.81 -41.83 -94.54
N LEU A 52 -70.02 -42.63 -95.26
CA LEU A 52 -70.43 -43.29 -96.51
C LEU A 52 -70.90 -44.75 -96.31
N THR A 53 -70.80 -45.27 -95.09
CA THR A 53 -71.11 -46.69 -94.81
C THR A 53 -72.61 -46.96 -94.93
N ILE A 54 -72.99 -48.09 -95.55
CA ILE A 54 -74.38 -48.57 -95.58
C ILE A 54 -74.66 -49.37 -94.29
N PRO A 55 -75.44 -48.85 -93.32
CA PRO A 55 -75.53 -49.44 -91.97
C PRO A 55 -76.13 -50.84 -91.93
N ASP A 56 -77.04 -51.15 -92.85
CA ASP A 56 -77.71 -52.45 -92.92
C ASP A 56 -76.75 -53.59 -93.27
N LEU A 57 -75.66 -53.28 -93.97
CA LEU A 57 -74.65 -54.24 -94.44
C LEU A 57 -73.45 -54.39 -93.50
N VAL A 58 -73.42 -53.66 -92.38
CA VAL A 58 -72.34 -53.73 -91.37
C VAL A 58 -72.83 -54.42 -90.10
N GLN A 59 -72.03 -55.35 -89.58
CA GLN A 59 -72.34 -55.97 -88.30
C GLN A 59 -71.99 -55.00 -87.16
N GLN A 60 -72.81 -54.96 -86.10
CA GLN A 60 -72.59 -54.06 -84.97
C GLN A 60 -71.20 -54.27 -84.33
N ALA A 61 -70.77 -55.52 -84.21
CA ALA A 61 -69.44 -55.88 -83.69
C ALA A 61 -68.28 -55.26 -84.50
N GLU A 62 -68.43 -55.06 -85.81
CA GLU A 62 -67.38 -54.45 -86.64
C GLU A 62 -67.25 -52.95 -86.35
N MET A 63 -68.36 -52.26 -86.11
CA MET A 63 -68.39 -50.85 -85.73
C MET A 63 -67.88 -50.64 -84.29
N ASP A 64 -68.24 -51.53 -83.36
CA ASP A 64 -67.72 -51.55 -81.99
C ASP A 64 -66.19 -51.72 -81.98
N ASN A 65 -65.69 -52.66 -82.78
CA ASN A 65 -64.25 -52.91 -82.92
C ASN A 65 -63.52 -51.68 -83.47
N LEU A 66 -64.04 -51.03 -84.51
CA LEU A 66 -63.46 -49.78 -85.02
C LEU A 66 -63.44 -48.69 -83.95
N SER A 67 -64.53 -48.53 -83.21
CA SER A 67 -64.62 -47.56 -82.12
C SER A 67 -63.62 -47.85 -81.01
N SER A 68 -63.32 -49.12 -80.73
CA SER A 68 -62.32 -49.53 -79.75
C SER A 68 -60.90 -49.13 -80.18
N GLU A 69 -60.50 -49.42 -81.42
CA GLU A 69 -59.17 -49.03 -81.94
C GLU A 69 -58.99 -47.51 -81.95
N MET A 70 -60.02 -46.78 -82.37
CA MET A 70 -60.02 -45.32 -82.35
C MET A 70 -59.80 -44.77 -80.93
N ASN A 71 -60.53 -45.32 -79.96
CA ASN A 71 -60.41 -44.88 -78.57
C ASN A 71 -59.02 -45.22 -77.99
N ALA A 72 -58.47 -46.38 -78.32
CA ALA A 72 -57.13 -46.77 -77.90
C ALA A 72 -56.07 -45.81 -78.43
N GLY A 73 -56.13 -45.44 -79.72
CA GLY A 73 -55.22 -44.46 -80.33
C GLY A 73 -55.32 -43.08 -79.67
N ILE A 74 -56.53 -42.57 -79.47
CA ILE A 74 -56.77 -41.28 -78.79
C ILE A 74 -56.20 -41.29 -77.36
N THR A 75 -56.39 -42.40 -76.64
CA THR A 75 -55.88 -42.56 -75.26
C THR A 75 -54.36 -42.49 -75.24
N GLN A 76 -53.67 -43.12 -76.20
CA GLN A 76 -52.22 -43.06 -76.31
C GLN A 76 -51.71 -41.64 -76.59
N ILE A 77 -52.40 -40.86 -77.44
CA ILE A 77 -52.05 -39.43 -77.64
C ILE A 77 -52.18 -38.67 -76.32
N ASN A 78 -53.27 -38.83 -75.57
CA ASN A 78 -53.45 -38.14 -74.30
C ASN A 78 -52.41 -38.55 -73.25
N GLN A 79 -52.00 -39.83 -73.23
CA GLN A 79 -50.91 -40.29 -72.36
C GLN A 79 -49.58 -39.63 -72.72
N PHE A 80 -49.24 -39.55 -74.02
CA PHE A 80 -48.07 -38.81 -74.48
C PHE A 80 -48.12 -37.34 -74.00
N LEU A 81 -49.26 -36.66 -74.11
CA LEU A 81 -49.36 -35.27 -73.67
C LEU A 81 -49.10 -35.10 -72.17
N GLY A 82 -49.48 -36.08 -71.36
CA GLY A 82 -49.34 -36.09 -69.91
C GLY A 82 -47.94 -36.46 -69.41
N ASN A 83 -47.20 -37.34 -70.11
CA ASN A 83 -45.92 -37.87 -69.63
C ASN A 83 -44.73 -37.72 -70.60
N ASN A 84 -44.96 -37.18 -71.80
CA ASN A 84 -43.98 -36.98 -72.89
C ASN A 84 -43.25 -38.25 -73.36
N ASN A 85 -43.75 -39.46 -73.05
CA ASN A 85 -43.12 -40.70 -73.50
C ASN A 85 -43.46 -40.99 -74.97
N VAL A 86 -42.45 -40.84 -75.85
CA VAL A 86 -42.55 -40.99 -77.31
C VAL A 86 -43.06 -42.37 -77.74
N GLY A 87 -42.89 -43.42 -76.92
CA GLY A 87 -43.44 -44.75 -77.18
C GLY A 87 -44.96 -44.77 -77.29
N HIS A 88 -45.66 -43.85 -76.61
CA HIS A 88 -47.11 -43.69 -76.76
C HIS A 88 -47.50 -43.20 -78.16
N LEU A 89 -46.68 -42.37 -78.81
CA LEU A 89 -46.97 -41.95 -80.20
C LEU A 89 -46.85 -43.13 -81.17
N GLU A 90 -45.93 -44.05 -80.92
CA GLU A 90 -45.81 -45.28 -81.72
C GLU A 90 -47.00 -46.21 -81.52
N ASN A 91 -47.42 -46.39 -80.26
CA ASN A 91 -48.62 -47.15 -79.95
C ASN A 91 -49.88 -46.51 -80.55
N ALA A 92 -49.99 -45.17 -80.54
CA ALA A 92 -51.08 -44.46 -81.19
C ALA A 92 -51.10 -44.76 -82.69
N THR A 93 -49.96 -44.67 -83.37
CA THR A 93 -49.81 -45.03 -84.79
C THR A 93 -50.31 -46.46 -85.08
N ASN A 94 -49.88 -47.43 -84.28
CA ASN A 94 -50.29 -48.83 -84.46
C ASN A 94 -51.81 -49.04 -84.32
N ASN A 95 -52.43 -48.41 -83.31
CA ASN A 95 -53.89 -48.46 -83.13
C ASN A 95 -54.64 -47.81 -84.31
N PHE A 96 -54.14 -46.68 -84.83
CA PHE A 96 -54.73 -46.01 -85.98
C PHE A 96 -54.57 -46.80 -87.29
N ILE A 97 -53.46 -47.51 -87.49
CA ILE A 97 -53.29 -48.45 -88.61
C ILE A 97 -54.30 -49.60 -88.49
N ALA A 98 -54.52 -50.14 -87.29
CA ALA A 98 -55.55 -51.16 -87.05
C ALA A 98 -56.95 -50.63 -87.36
N ALA A 99 -57.28 -49.40 -86.93
CA ALA A 99 -58.54 -48.73 -87.25
C ALA A 99 -58.74 -48.56 -88.76
N ILE A 100 -57.69 -48.14 -89.49
CA ILE A 100 -57.69 -48.05 -90.96
C ILE A 100 -58.02 -49.41 -91.59
N ASN A 101 -57.41 -50.49 -91.12
CA ASN A 101 -57.63 -51.82 -91.68
C ASN A 101 -59.05 -52.34 -91.42
N ARG A 102 -59.68 -51.97 -90.29
CA ARG A 102 -61.08 -52.30 -90.01
C ARG A 102 -62.06 -51.55 -90.92
N ILE A 103 -61.92 -50.23 -91.04
CA ILE A 103 -62.85 -49.42 -91.85
C ILE A 103 -62.73 -49.67 -93.36
N LYS A 104 -61.59 -50.20 -93.83
CA LYS A 104 -61.40 -50.61 -95.23
C LYS A 104 -62.40 -51.66 -95.69
N ASN A 105 -62.85 -52.53 -94.79
CA ASN A 105 -63.75 -53.63 -95.12
C ASN A 105 -65.23 -53.23 -95.14
N PHE A 106 -65.56 -51.99 -94.72
CA PHE A 106 -66.95 -51.56 -94.66
C PHE A 106 -67.50 -51.33 -96.07
N PRO A 107 -68.73 -51.81 -96.36
CA PRO A 107 -69.39 -51.60 -97.65
C PRO A 107 -69.69 -50.10 -97.81
N ILE A 108 -69.05 -49.51 -98.81
CA ILE A 108 -69.29 -48.13 -99.23
C ILE A 108 -69.80 -48.13 -100.68
N PRO A 109 -70.75 -47.24 -101.03
CA PRO A 109 -71.05 -46.98 -102.43
C PRO A 109 -69.81 -46.37 -103.08
N ILE A 110 -69.41 -46.86 -104.25
CA ILE A 110 -68.27 -46.28 -105.01
C ILE A 110 -68.70 -44.91 -105.53
N ALA A 111 -68.47 -43.87 -104.73
CA ALA A 111 -68.59 -42.47 -105.11
C ALA A 111 -67.18 -41.84 -105.20
N LYS A 112 -66.96 -40.94 -106.17
CA LYS A 112 -65.71 -40.18 -106.32
C LYS A 112 -65.34 -39.54 -104.98
N ALA A 113 -64.20 -39.93 -104.40
CA ALA A 113 -63.82 -39.55 -103.05
C ALA A 113 -63.40 -38.07 -102.94
N ASP A 114 -63.99 -37.32 -102.00
CA ASP A 114 -63.72 -35.90 -101.69
C ASP A 114 -62.38 -35.63 -100.94
N PHE A 115 -61.43 -36.56 -100.93
CA PHE A 115 -60.17 -36.36 -100.20
C PHE A 115 -59.24 -35.39 -100.94
N ASN A 116 -59.04 -34.19 -100.39
CA ASN A 116 -58.26 -33.11 -101.01
C ASN A 116 -56.81 -33.05 -100.50
N PHE A 117 -55.92 -33.75 -101.19
CA PHE A 117 -54.47 -33.78 -100.91
C PHE A 117 -53.82 -32.38 -100.86
N SER A 118 -54.27 -31.45 -101.69
CA SER A 118 -53.69 -30.10 -101.78
C SER A 118 -53.87 -29.27 -100.51
N ARG A 119 -55.01 -29.40 -99.81
CA ARG A 119 -55.25 -28.69 -98.54
C ARG A 119 -54.30 -29.17 -97.43
N LYS A 120 -54.03 -30.47 -97.34
CA LYS A 120 -53.12 -31.03 -96.32
C LYS A 120 -51.66 -30.63 -96.55
N ILE A 121 -51.23 -30.55 -97.81
CA ILE A 121 -49.90 -30.02 -98.15
C ILE A 121 -49.79 -28.56 -97.73
N ALA A 122 -50.83 -27.74 -97.96
CA ALA A 122 -50.85 -26.34 -97.52
C ALA A 122 -50.81 -26.18 -95.98
N ASP A 123 -51.53 -27.03 -95.25
CA ASP A 123 -51.52 -27.02 -93.77
C ASP A 123 -50.14 -27.42 -93.20
N PHE A 124 -49.47 -28.40 -93.82
CA PHE A 124 -48.09 -28.78 -93.48
C PHE A 124 -47.12 -27.62 -93.75
N GLU A 125 -47.21 -26.97 -94.91
CA GLU A 125 -46.35 -25.83 -95.27
C GLU A 125 -46.50 -24.67 -94.28
N LYS A 126 -47.75 -24.35 -93.89
CA LYS A 126 -48.03 -23.32 -92.88
C LYS A 126 -47.40 -23.66 -91.53
N THR A 127 -47.51 -24.92 -91.11
CA THR A 127 -46.94 -25.40 -89.85
C THR A 127 -45.41 -25.31 -89.87
N ALA A 128 -44.77 -25.76 -90.96
CA ALA A 128 -43.32 -25.67 -91.14
C ALA A 128 -42.82 -24.22 -91.09
N LYS A 129 -43.49 -23.28 -91.77
CA LYS A 129 -43.16 -21.84 -91.74
C LYS A 129 -43.24 -21.24 -90.33
N SER A 130 -44.28 -21.57 -89.57
CA SER A 130 -44.44 -21.07 -88.20
C SER A 130 -43.31 -21.55 -87.26
N LYS A 131 -42.89 -22.83 -87.37
CA LYS A 131 -41.77 -23.38 -86.60
C LYS A 131 -40.45 -22.72 -86.97
N TYR A 132 -40.23 -22.43 -88.24
CA TYR A 132 -39.03 -21.69 -88.70
C TYR A 132 -38.95 -20.29 -88.10
N ILE A 133 -40.05 -19.52 -88.14
CA ILE A 133 -40.11 -18.16 -87.55
C ILE A 133 -39.85 -18.21 -86.03
N ALA A 134 -40.41 -19.20 -85.33
CA ALA A 134 -40.18 -19.37 -83.90
C ALA A 134 -38.71 -19.68 -83.59
N LEU A 135 -38.07 -20.54 -84.39
CA LEU A 135 -36.66 -20.89 -84.24
C LEU A 135 -35.75 -19.69 -84.43
N GLU A 136 -36.00 -18.85 -85.44
CA GLU A 136 -35.22 -17.62 -85.68
C GLU A 136 -35.31 -16.67 -84.47
N LYS A 137 -36.51 -16.51 -83.88
CA LYS A 137 -36.70 -15.71 -82.67
C LYS A 137 -35.96 -16.26 -81.45
N HIS A 138 -35.89 -17.58 -81.31
CA HIS A 138 -35.11 -18.21 -80.23
C HIS A 138 -33.60 -18.01 -80.41
N LYS A 139 -33.12 -18.10 -81.65
CA LYS A 139 -31.73 -17.82 -82.00
C LYS A 139 -31.34 -16.38 -81.66
N GLU A 140 -32.14 -15.41 -82.09
CA GLU A 140 -31.89 -13.98 -81.81
C GLU A 140 -31.84 -13.68 -80.30
N LYS A 141 -32.76 -14.28 -79.51
CA LYS A 141 -32.73 -14.16 -78.05
C LYS A 141 -31.47 -14.76 -77.43
N LEU A 142 -31.01 -15.90 -77.95
CA LEU A 142 -29.80 -16.56 -77.46
C LEU A 142 -28.55 -15.75 -77.78
N GLU A 143 -28.45 -15.19 -78.99
CA GLU A 143 -27.36 -14.31 -79.40
C GLU A 143 -27.27 -13.07 -78.49
N ASN A 144 -28.42 -12.42 -78.21
CA ASN A 144 -28.45 -11.27 -77.30
C ASN A 144 -28.05 -11.66 -75.86
N ALA A 145 -28.52 -12.80 -75.35
CA ALA A 145 -28.14 -13.28 -74.02
C ALA A 145 -26.65 -13.59 -73.90
N ILE A 146 -26.03 -14.12 -74.97
CA ILE A 146 -24.58 -14.37 -75.01
C ILE A 146 -23.81 -13.05 -74.96
N LEU A 147 -24.21 -12.04 -75.74
CA LEU A 147 -23.56 -10.73 -75.76
C LEU A 147 -23.64 -10.03 -74.39
N ASP A 148 -24.81 -10.10 -73.73
CA ASP A 148 -24.98 -9.55 -72.38
C ASP A 148 -24.11 -10.29 -71.36
N PHE A 149 -24.02 -11.62 -71.47
CA PHE A 149 -23.19 -12.44 -70.58
C PHE A 149 -21.69 -12.16 -70.77
N GLU A 150 -21.21 -12.01 -72.00
CA GLU A 150 -19.83 -11.62 -72.30
C GLU A 150 -19.48 -10.25 -71.71
N LYS A 151 -20.42 -9.30 -71.80
CA LYS A 151 -20.26 -7.96 -71.22
C LYS A 151 -20.17 -8.02 -69.69
N ASP A 152 -21.04 -8.78 -69.04
CA ASP A 152 -21.02 -8.93 -67.58
C ASP A 152 -19.73 -9.61 -67.11
N LEU A 153 -19.29 -10.66 -67.81
CA LEU A 153 -18.04 -11.37 -67.51
C LEU A 153 -16.83 -10.43 -67.60
N LYS A 154 -16.76 -9.59 -68.63
CA LYS A 154 -15.70 -8.59 -68.78
C LYS A 154 -15.72 -7.53 -67.67
N ASN A 155 -16.91 -7.09 -67.24
CA ASN A 155 -17.04 -6.16 -66.12
C ASN A 155 -16.57 -6.81 -64.82
N LYS A 156 -16.96 -8.06 -64.56
CA LYS A 156 -16.55 -8.82 -63.37
C LYS A 156 -15.05 -9.08 -63.34
N GLU A 157 -14.44 -9.42 -64.46
CA GLU A 157 -12.99 -9.55 -64.58
C GLU A 157 -12.28 -8.24 -64.19
N THR A 158 -12.77 -7.11 -64.68
CA THR A 158 -12.19 -5.78 -64.36
C THR A 158 -12.33 -5.45 -62.86
N GLU A 159 -13.47 -5.78 -62.25
CA GLU A 159 -13.71 -5.62 -60.81
C GLU A 159 -12.75 -6.48 -59.98
N ILE A 160 -12.56 -7.74 -60.35
CA ILE A 160 -11.62 -8.67 -59.71
C ILE A 160 -10.18 -8.14 -59.80
N GLN A 161 -9.73 -7.69 -60.96
CA GLN A 161 -8.39 -7.12 -61.14
C GLN A 161 -8.17 -5.87 -60.28
N THR A 162 -9.21 -5.07 -60.09
CA THR A 162 -9.17 -3.89 -59.21
C THR A 162 -9.07 -4.29 -57.74
N LEU A 163 -9.84 -5.30 -57.32
CA LEU A 163 -9.79 -5.82 -55.96
C LEU A 163 -8.43 -6.46 -55.63
N ILE A 164 -7.83 -7.20 -56.56
CA ILE A 164 -6.49 -7.78 -56.39
C ILE A 164 -5.46 -6.68 -56.11
N LYS A 165 -5.43 -5.63 -56.94
CA LYS A 165 -4.52 -4.48 -56.71
C LYS A 165 -4.75 -3.79 -55.38
N LEU A 166 -6.01 -3.65 -54.96
CA LEU A 166 -6.34 -3.04 -53.67
C LEU A 166 -5.81 -3.89 -52.50
N VAL A 167 -5.93 -5.21 -52.59
CA VAL A 167 -5.42 -6.16 -51.59
C VAL A 167 -3.89 -6.11 -51.54
N GLU A 168 -3.20 -6.14 -52.68
CA GLU A 168 -1.72 -6.05 -52.75
C GLU A 168 -1.20 -4.74 -52.12
N ASN A 169 -1.87 -3.61 -52.41
CA ASN A 169 -1.53 -2.32 -51.82
C ASN A 169 -1.73 -2.33 -50.30
N LYS A 170 -2.84 -2.90 -49.81
CA LYS A 170 -3.13 -2.99 -48.37
C LYS A 170 -2.18 -3.93 -47.65
N GLU A 171 -1.78 -5.03 -48.28
CA GLU A 171 -0.76 -5.93 -47.75
C GLU A 171 0.57 -5.19 -47.57
N THR A 172 0.99 -4.42 -48.57
CA THR A 172 2.21 -3.60 -48.52
C THR A 172 2.13 -2.54 -47.41
N GLU A 173 0.99 -1.87 -47.26
CA GLU A 173 0.76 -0.88 -46.20
C GLU A 173 0.86 -1.51 -44.80
N ILE A 174 0.27 -2.70 -44.60
CA ILE A 174 0.33 -3.45 -43.35
C ILE A 174 1.77 -3.88 -43.04
N GLN A 175 2.51 -4.38 -44.04
CA GLN A 175 3.91 -4.76 -43.85
C GLN A 175 4.78 -3.57 -43.43
N ASN A 176 4.60 -2.42 -44.08
CA ASN A 176 5.30 -1.19 -43.72
C ASN A 176 4.94 -0.73 -42.31
N LEU A 177 3.65 -0.68 -41.97
CA LEU A 177 3.18 -0.28 -40.64
C LEU A 177 3.73 -1.21 -39.55
N SER A 178 3.72 -2.52 -39.78
CA SER A 178 4.28 -3.52 -38.86
C SER A 178 5.78 -3.33 -38.66
N SER A 179 6.52 -3.05 -39.73
CA SER A 179 7.95 -2.75 -39.67
C SER A 179 8.24 -1.49 -38.85
N THR A 180 7.53 -0.39 -39.13
CA THR A 180 7.63 0.87 -38.37
C THR A 180 7.30 0.66 -36.90
N PHE A 181 6.19 0.00 -36.59
CA PHE A 181 5.79 -0.29 -35.21
C PHE A 181 6.86 -1.08 -34.46
N ARG A 182 7.45 -2.11 -35.10
CA ARG A 182 8.53 -2.89 -34.49
C ARG A 182 9.77 -2.04 -34.21
N THR A 183 10.17 -1.21 -35.15
CA THR A 183 11.32 -0.31 -34.99
C THR A 183 11.07 0.71 -33.88
N ASP A 184 9.91 1.36 -33.87
CA ASP A 184 9.54 2.34 -32.85
C ASP A 184 9.46 1.70 -31.46
N PHE A 185 8.88 0.51 -31.37
CA PHE A 185 8.81 -0.23 -30.11
C PHE A 185 10.19 -0.56 -29.55
N GLU A 186 11.11 -1.09 -30.38
CA GLU A 186 12.46 -1.41 -29.92
C GLU A 186 13.26 -0.14 -29.57
N ASN A 187 13.06 0.96 -30.30
CA ASN A 187 13.67 2.26 -29.99
C ASN A 187 13.18 2.80 -28.63
N ILE A 188 11.87 2.81 -28.40
CA ILE A 188 11.27 3.25 -27.14
C ILE A 188 11.74 2.37 -25.98
N LYS A 189 11.75 1.05 -26.16
CA LYS A 189 12.21 0.09 -25.16
C LYS A 189 13.67 0.30 -24.81
N SER A 190 14.53 0.50 -25.80
CA SER A 190 15.96 0.78 -25.61
C SER A 190 16.18 2.10 -24.87
N ALA A 191 15.54 3.18 -25.32
CA ALA A 191 15.63 4.50 -24.71
C ALA A 191 15.13 4.48 -23.25
N HIS A 192 14.02 3.81 -22.99
CA HIS A 192 13.49 3.66 -21.63
C HIS A 192 14.44 2.87 -20.73
N ASN A 193 14.99 1.75 -21.21
CA ASN A 193 15.95 0.96 -20.45
C ASN A 193 17.22 1.77 -20.14
N GLN A 194 17.72 2.55 -21.09
CA GLN A 194 18.87 3.42 -20.88
C GLN A 194 18.57 4.51 -19.84
N SER A 195 17.44 5.21 -19.96
CA SER A 195 17.02 6.22 -18.97
C SER A 195 16.91 5.62 -17.58
N PHE A 196 16.26 4.46 -17.46
CA PHE A 196 16.08 3.78 -16.17
C PHE A 196 17.43 3.39 -15.52
N GLN A 197 18.39 2.88 -16.29
CA GLN A 197 19.71 2.56 -15.74
C GLN A 197 20.49 3.81 -15.33
N ASN A 198 20.37 4.90 -16.11
CA ASN A 198 20.98 6.18 -15.79
C ASN A 198 20.40 6.75 -14.50
N ASP A 199 19.06 6.83 -14.38
CA ASP A 199 18.37 7.32 -13.19
C ASP A 199 18.73 6.47 -11.96
N LYS A 200 18.77 5.14 -12.11
CA LYS A 200 19.18 4.23 -11.03
C LYS A 200 20.62 4.49 -10.56
N THR A 201 21.51 4.79 -11.49
CA THR A 201 22.91 5.09 -11.17
C THR A 201 23.02 6.44 -10.49
N GLN A 202 22.34 7.45 -11.01
CA GLN A 202 22.29 8.79 -10.44
C GLN A 202 21.75 8.76 -9.01
N TYR A 203 20.60 8.14 -8.77
CA TYR A 203 20.04 8.03 -7.42
C TYR A 203 20.95 7.28 -6.45
N ARG A 204 21.67 6.25 -6.90
CA ARG A 204 22.66 5.58 -6.06
C ARG A 204 23.80 6.51 -5.67
N THR A 205 24.33 7.26 -6.63
CA THR A 205 25.39 8.24 -6.36
C THR A 205 24.93 9.35 -5.42
N GLU A 206 23.72 9.89 -5.62
CA GLU A 206 23.14 10.91 -4.74
C GLU A 206 22.92 10.37 -3.31
N ILE A 207 22.37 9.16 -3.17
CA ILE A 207 22.18 8.52 -1.86
C ILE A 207 23.53 8.27 -1.17
N ASP A 208 24.53 7.80 -1.89
CA ASP A 208 25.86 7.53 -1.31
C ASP A 208 26.58 8.83 -0.92
N ALA A 209 26.39 9.92 -1.67
CA ALA A 209 26.88 11.24 -1.31
C ALA A 209 26.23 11.76 -0.01
N VAL A 210 24.90 11.73 0.08
CA VAL A 210 24.16 12.15 1.29
C VAL A 210 24.51 11.28 2.50
N LYS A 211 24.72 9.98 2.32
CA LYS A 211 25.22 9.10 3.39
C LYS A 211 26.62 9.50 3.85
N GLY A 212 27.48 9.92 2.92
CA GLY A 212 28.81 10.44 3.23
C GLY A 212 28.72 11.72 4.07
N GLU A 213 27.89 12.66 3.67
CA GLU A 213 27.64 13.92 4.39
C GLU A 213 27.12 13.67 5.81
N PHE A 214 26.09 12.83 5.97
CA PHE A 214 25.58 12.49 7.31
C PHE A 214 26.62 11.77 8.17
N LYS A 215 27.47 10.94 7.58
CA LYS A 215 28.53 10.27 8.33
C LYS A 215 29.54 11.28 8.86
N GLU A 216 29.91 12.28 8.06
CA GLU A 216 30.82 13.35 8.48
C GLU A 216 30.18 14.21 9.56
N GLU A 217 28.93 14.63 9.39
CA GLU A 217 28.18 15.40 10.39
C GLU A 217 28.06 14.65 11.73
N ILE A 218 27.82 13.33 11.69
CA ILE A 218 27.81 12.50 12.91
C ILE A 218 29.19 12.46 13.58
N ILE A 219 30.28 12.43 12.80
CA ILE A 219 31.65 12.45 13.35
C ILE A 219 31.91 13.80 14.01
N GLU A 220 31.60 14.91 13.34
CA GLU A 220 31.77 16.26 13.87
C GLU A 220 30.99 16.46 15.18
N ILE A 221 29.69 16.10 15.21
CA ILE A 221 28.86 16.18 16.42
C ILE A 221 29.44 15.32 17.54
N ARG A 222 29.95 14.12 17.22
CA ARG A 222 30.56 13.23 18.22
C ARG A 222 31.83 13.84 18.81
N GLU A 223 32.68 14.43 17.99
CA GLU A 223 33.92 15.09 18.43
C GLU A 223 33.61 16.33 19.28
N GLU A 224 32.60 17.12 18.91
CA GLU A 224 32.12 18.26 19.70
C GLU A 224 31.60 17.81 21.07
N ILE A 225 30.73 16.79 21.11
CA ILE A 225 30.19 16.23 22.37
C ILE A 225 31.32 15.69 23.26
N ASP A 226 32.30 14.97 22.70
CA ASP A 226 33.40 14.39 23.48
C ASP A 226 34.29 15.50 24.08
N THR A 227 34.56 16.54 23.28
CA THR A 227 35.32 17.72 23.72
C THR A 227 34.60 18.46 24.85
N ASP A 228 33.32 18.80 24.65
CA ASP A 228 32.50 19.52 25.62
C ASP A 228 32.31 18.71 26.91
N THR A 229 32.08 17.41 26.79
CA THR A 229 31.94 16.51 27.94
C THR A 229 33.25 16.43 28.72
N THR A 230 34.39 16.33 28.04
CA THR A 230 35.71 16.31 28.67
C THR A 230 36.01 17.62 29.40
N ASP A 231 35.73 18.77 28.77
CA ASP A 231 35.89 20.09 29.40
C ASP A 231 34.97 20.26 30.61
N LEU A 232 33.70 19.82 30.51
CA LEU A 232 32.75 19.85 31.62
C LEU A 232 33.22 18.96 32.79
N ILE A 233 33.69 17.75 32.51
CA ILE A 233 34.25 16.85 33.53
C ILE A 233 35.47 17.49 34.21
N SER A 234 36.36 18.12 33.44
CA SER A 234 37.52 18.84 33.97
C SER A 234 37.11 19.99 34.90
N LYS A 235 36.13 20.80 34.48
CA LYS A 235 35.56 21.89 35.30
C LYS A 235 34.91 21.37 36.58
N LEU A 236 34.13 20.29 36.49
CA LEU A 236 33.49 19.65 37.65
C LEU A 236 34.50 19.08 38.63
N THR A 237 35.56 18.44 38.12
CA THR A 237 36.65 17.88 38.93
C THR A 237 37.41 18.99 39.65
N THR A 238 37.72 20.08 38.94
CA THR A 238 38.34 21.27 39.55
C THR A 238 37.46 21.85 40.67
N LYS A 239 36.14 21.96 40.44
CA LYS A 239 35.20 22.44 41.45
C LYS A 239 35.08 21.51 42.64
N LEU A 240 35.15 20.20 42.42
CA LEU A 240 35.20 19.19 43.49
C LEU A 240 36.45 19.39 44.36
N GLU A 241 37.64 19.51 43.74
CA GLU A 241 38.89 19.74 44.48
C GLU A 241 38.86 21.07 45.27
N GLU A 242 38.33 22.14 44.68
CA GLU A 242 38.12 23.41 45.38
C GLU A 242 37.19 23.26 46.59
N ALA A 243 36.08 22.53 46.43
CA ALA A 243 35.12 22.27 47.51
C ALA A 243 35.74 21.42 48.62
N GLU A 244 36.49 20.37 48.28
CA GLU A 244 37.23 19.53 49.24
C GLU A 244 38.25 20.35 50.04
N ARG A 245 39.02 21.23 49.37
CA ARG A 245 39.95 22.15 50.04
C ARG A 245 39.23 23.10 50.98
N LEU A 246 38.13 23.70 50.56
CA LEU A 246 37.34 24.61 51.39
C LEU A 246 36.79 23.91 52.63
N VAL A 247 36.21 22.72 52.48
CA VAL A 247 35.68 21.92 53.61
C VAL A 247 36.80 21.55 54.58
N ASN A 248 37.97 21.15 54.08
CA ASN A 248 39.12 20.81 54.92
C ASN A 248 39.65 22.03 55.71
N ILE A 249 39.74 23.20 55.06
CA ILE A 249 40.15 24.46 55.71
C ILE A 249 39.13 24.90 56.76
N ILE A 250 37.83 24.90 56.43
CA ILE A 250 36.76 25.32 57.35
C ILE A 250 36.69 24.36 58.56
N GLY A 251 36.81 23.05 58.32
CA GLY A 251 36.82 22.05 59.38
C GLY A 251 38.00 22.18 60.33
N ASN A 252 39.22 22.33 59.82
CA ASN A 252 40.43 22.42 60.65
C ASN A 252 40.58 23.79 61.32
N VAL A 253 40.38 24.92 60.62
CA VAL A 253 40.64 26.27 61.15
C VAL A 253 39.48 26.78 62.00
N GLY A 254 38.23 26.47 61.65
CA GLY A 254 37.05 26.99 62.33
C GLY A 254 36.93 26.52 63.78
N VAL A 255 37.19 25.23 64.03
CA VAL A 255 37.06 24.64 65.37
C VAL A 255 38.30 24.94 66.22
N THR A 256 39.51 24.71 65.70
CA THR A 256 40.76 24.92 66.48
C THR A 256 41.03 26.39 66.76
N GLY A 257 40.78 27.28 65.80
CA GLY A 257 41.00 28.72 65.94
C GLY A 257 40.09 29.39 66.98
N ASN A 258 38.85 28.90 67.15
CA ASN A 258 37.96 29.44 68.18
C ASN A 258 38.45 29.10 69.60
N TYR A 259 38.85 27.84 69.84
CA TYR A 259 39.46 27.44 71.12
C TYR A 259 40.76 28.21 71.41
N GLN A 260 41.59 28.44 70.39
CA GLN A 260 42.80 29.26 70.51
C GLN A 260 42.50 30.70 70.95
N ASN A 261 41.51 31.33 70.32
CA ASN A 261 41.11 32.70 70.64
C ASN A 261 40.55 32.80 72.07
N ILE A 262 39.70 31.86 72.49
CA ILE A 262 39.16 31.80 73.85
C ILE A 262 40.28 31.59 74.87
N ALA A 263 41.21 30.67 74.60
CA ALA A 263 42.37 30.42 75.47
C ALA A 263 43.25 31.68 75.62
N ASN A 264 43.55 32.39 74.53
CA ASN A 264 44.33 33.62 74.56
C ASN A 264 43.64 34.74 75.36
N SER A 265 42.31 34.88 75.23
CA SER A 265 41.53 35.87 75.99
C SER A 265 41.56 35.58 77.49
N HIS A 266 41.38 34.31 77.89
CA HIS A 266 41.47 33.91 79.29
C HIS A 266 42.89 34.03 79.86
N LYS A 267 43.93 33.78 79.06
CA LYS A 267 45.32 34.03 79.46
C LYS A 267 45.54 35.49 79.85
N SER A 268 45.12 36.41 78.99
CA SER A 268 45.24 37.85 79.23
C SER A 268 44.47 38.28 80.49
N SER A 269 43.26 37.73 80.67
CA SER A 269 42.44 38.01 81.85
C SER A 269 43.09 37.47 83.14
N ALA A 270 43.66 36.26 83.10
CA ALA A 270 44.38 35.68 84.22
C ALA A 270 45.59 36.53 84.61
N ASP A 271 46.41 36.94 83.63
CA ASP A 271 47.59 37.77 83.89
C ASP A 271 47.21 39.14 84.45
N PHE A 272 46.11 39.75 83.99
CA PHE A 272 45.58 40.99 84.56
C PHE A 272 45.22 40.84 86.04
N TRP A 273 44.43 39.82 86.39
CA TRP A 273 44.03 39.56 87.78
C TRP A 273 45.21 39.19 88.67
N ARG A 274 46.22 38.47 88.14
CA ARG A 274 47.47 38.19 88.83
C ARG A 274 48.22 39.47 89.17
N VAL A 275 48.34 40.40 88.21
CA VAL A 275 48.98 41.69 88.44
C VAL A 275 48.22 42.49 89.51
N MET A 276 46.89 42.51 89.47
CA MET A 276 46.08 43.16 90.51
C MET A 276 46.31 42.54 91.90
N ALA A 277 46.36 41.22 92.00
CA ALA A 277 46.68 40.53 93.25
C ALA A 277 48.07 40.91 93.79
N ILE A 278 49.08 40.96 92.92
CA ILE A 278 50.45 41.38 93.28
C ILE A 278 50.46 42.83 93.75
N ILE A 279 49.74 43.74 93.08
CA ILE A 279 49.64 45.15 93.48
C ILE A 279 49.04 45.26 94.88
N PHE A 280 47.90 44.60 95.15
CA PHE A 280 47.29 44.64 96.49
C PHE A 280 48.21 44.07 97.57
N MET A 281 48.91 42.96 97.28
CA MET A 281 49.88 42.36 98.21
C MET A 281 51.10 43.27 98.44
N ALA A 282 51.58 43.97 97.42
CA ALA A 282 52.69 44.91 97.53
C ALA A 282 52.30 46.13 98.37
N VAL A 283 51.13 46.73 98.12
CA VAL A 283 50.60 47.85 98.92
C VAL A 283 50.36 47.41 100.36
N PHE A 284 49.77 46.23 100.58
CA PHE A 284 49.60 45.65 101.90
C PHE A 284 50.94 45.51 102.65
N SER A 285 51.96 44.94 101.99
CA SER A 285 53.29 44.76 102.56
C SER A 285 53.96 46.11 102.90
N LEU A 286 53.88 47.09 102.00
CA LEU A 286 54.42 48.44 102.23
C LEU A 286 53.75 49.13 103.43
N LEU A 287 52.42 49.00 103.57
CA LEU A 287 51.70 49.55 104.73
C LEU A 287 52.12 48.89 106.03
N LEU A 288 52.39 47.58 106.04
CA LEU A 288 52.90 46.88 107.22
C LEU A 288 54.30 47.37 107.60
N VAL A 289 55.22 47.46 106.64
CA VAL A 289 56.58 47.97 106.88
C VAL A 289 56.54 49.41 107.39
N TRP A 290 55.72 50.26 106.78
CA TRP A 290 55.55 51.65 107.21
C TRP A 290 54.97 51.75 108.62
N THR A 291 54.01 50.88 108.97
CA THR A 291 53.43 50.83 110.31
C THR A 291 54.48 50.42 111.36
N ILE A 292 55.34 49.44 111.04
CA ILE A 292 56.40 48.97 111.95
C ILE A 292 57.44 50.08 112.23
N ILE A 293 57.81 50.88 111.22
CA ILE A 293 58.76 51.99 111.37
C ILE A 293 58.17 53.11 112.23
N ASP A 294 56.89 53.44 112.08
CA ASP A 294 56.25 54.51 112.88
C ASP A 294 56.15 54.13 114.37
N LEU A 295 55.97 52.84 114.67
CA LEU A 295 55.94 52.31 116.06
C LEU A 295 57.25 52.53 116.84
N SER A 296 58.39 52.75 116.18
CA SER A 296 59.71 52.91 116.83
C SER A 296 60.11 54.38 117.04
N SER A 297 59.25 55.35 116.72
CA SER A 297 59.51 56.79 116.85
C SER A 297 58.94 57.38 118.16
N GLU A 298 59.61 58.40 118.72
CA GLU A 298 59.19 59.08 119.98
C GLU A 298 57.87 59.85 119.77
N GLY A 299 56.74 59.23 120.13
CA GLY A 299 55.39 59.83 119.99
C GLY A 299 54.26 58.79 119.85
N PHE A 300 54.33 57.69 120.60
CA PHE A 300 53.50 56.49 120.40
C PHE A 300 51.99 56.74 120.54
N ASP A 301 51.25 56.52 119.44
CA ASP A 301 49.78 56.55 119.39
C ASP A 301 49.26 55.17 118.93
N TRP A 302 48.97 54.30 119.91
CA TRP A 302 48.54 52.93 119.67
C TRP A 302 47.24 52.83 118.84
N VAL A 303 46.38 53.86 118.86
CA VAL A 303 45.10 53.87 118.14
C VAL A 303 45.34 53.99 116.64
N LYS A 304 46.26 54.86 116.21
CA LYS A 304 46.61 55.05 114.79
C LYS A 304 47.19 53.78 114.17
N SER A 305 48.02 53.05 114.91
CA SER A 305 48.63 51.80 114.43
C SER A 305 47.61 50.68 114.24
N VAL A 306 46.63 50.54 115.14
CA VAL A 306 45.55 49.55 115.00
C VAL A 306 44.66 49.88 113.79
N ILE A 307 44.30 51.14 113.59
CA ILE A 307 43.50 51.56 112.43
C ILE A 307 44.23 51.25 111.12
N ARG A 308 45.55 51.51 111.04
CA ARG A 308 46.36 51.17 109.86
C ARG A 308 46.46 49.66 109.62
N LEU A 309 46.59 48.86 110.68
CA LEU A 309 46.64 47.41 110.57
C LEU A 309 45.30 46.82 110.08
N VAL A 310 44.18 47.35 110.56
CA VAL A 310 42.83 46.98 110.06
C VAL A 310 42.64 47.45 108.62
N ALA A 311 43.07 48.66 108.27
CA ALA A 311 43.00 49.17 106.90
C ALA A 311 43.89 48.36 105.93
N ALA A 312 45.07 47.93 106.36
CA ALA A 312 45.92 47.01 105.61
C ALA A 312 45.25 45.64 105.48
N ALA A 313 44.71 45.07 106.57
CA ALA A 313 44.00 43.79 106.53
C ALA A 313 42.80 43.81 105.57
N ALA A 314 42.12 44.95 105.39
CA ALA A 314 41.04 45.10 104.41
C ALA A 314 41.52 44.89 102.95
N LEU A 315 42.81 45.12 102.63
CA LEU A 315 43.39 44.87 101.30
C LEU A 315 43.58 43.37 100.99
N SER A 316 43.54 42.50 102.00
CA SER A 316 43.66 41.04 101.80
C SER A 316 42.48 40.45 101.04
N TYR A 317 41.28 41.03 101.20
CA TYR A 317 40.06 40.59 100.51
C TYR A 317 40.15 40.78 98.98
N PRO A 318 40.39 41.99 98.45
CA PRO A 318 40.54 42.18 97.00
C PRO A 318 41.78 41.47 96.44
N ALA A 319 42.86 41.31 97.21
CA ALA A 319 44.03 40.53 96.80
C ALA A 319 43.69 39.05 96.58
N THR A 320 42.96 38.44 97.54
CA THR A 320 42.56 37.02 97.47
C THR A 320 41.53 36.79 96.37
N TYR A 321 40.58 37.72 96.22
CA TYR A 321 39.62 37.67 95.12
C TYR A 321 40.32 37.72 93.76
N ALA A 322 41.23 38.69 93.56
CA ALA A 322 42.00 38.80 92.32
C ALA A 322 42.85 37.55 92.04
N ALA A 323 43.48 36.97 93.07
CA ALA A 323 44.23 35.71 92.92
C ALA A 323 43.32 34.53 92.51
N ARG A 324 42.12 34.43 93.10
CA ARG A 324 41.13 33.39 92.75
C ARG A 324 40.61 33.56 91.33
N GLU A 325 40.26 34.78 90.93
CA GLU A 325 39.76 35.05 89.59
C GLU A 325 40.84 34.81 88.53
N SER A 326 42.10 35.14 88.84
CA SER A 326 43.26 34.76 88.02
C SER A 326 43.34 33.24 87.82
N SER A 327 43.23 32.46 88.89
CA SER A 327 43.29 30.99 88.82
C SER A 327 42.13 30.39 88.03
N LYS A 328 40.92 30.95 88.18
CA LYS A 328 39.75 30.54 87.40
C LYS A 328 39.97 30.76 85.90
N HIS A 329 40.43 31.93 85.50
CA HIS A 329 40.77 32.20 84.11
C HIS A 329 41.92 31.32 83.61
N ARG A 330 42.91 30.98 84.45
CA ARG A 330 43.98 30.05 84.06
C ARG A 330 43.46 28.64 83.79
N LYS A 331 42.52 28.16 84.60
CA LYS A 331 41.87 26.85 84.40
C LYS A 331 41.12 26.83 83.06
N LEU A 332 40.38 27.89 82.76
CA LEU A 332 39.67 28.04 81.48
C LEU A 332 40.64 28.17 80.29
N GLU A 333 41.75 28.90 80.43
CA GLU A 333 42.81 28.96 79.42
C GLU A 333 43.34 27.56 79.11
N THR A 334 43.75 26.80 80.14
CA THR A 334 44.34 25.47 79.96
C THR A 334 43.35 24.51 79.31
N GLN A 335 42.07 24.54 79.70
CA GLN A 335 41.04 23.70 79.09
C GLN A 335 40.88 24.00 77.60
N ASN A 336 40.72 25.27 77.23
CA ASN A 336 40.56 25.66 75.83
C ASN A 336 41.84 25.42 75.02
N ARG A 337 43.02 25.62 75.61
CA ARG A 337 44.30 25.30 74.97
C ARG A 337 44.49 23.81 74.73
N ASN A 338 44.08 22.97 75.68
CA ASN A 338 44.11 21.52 75.52
C ASN A 338 43.13 21.08 74.43
N ALA A 339 41.92 21.64 74.39
CA ALA A 339 40.97 21.39 73.32
C ALA A 339 41.51 21.79 71.95
N GLU A 340 42.11 22.97 71.83
CA GLU A 340 42.81 23.43 70.61
C GLU A 340 43.88 22.42 70.17
N LEU A 341 44.79 22.02 71.08
CA LEU A 341 45.89 21.12 70.77
C LEU A 341 45.41 19.71 70.42
N GLU A 342 44.44 19.17 71.16
CA GLU A 342 43.84 17.87 70.87
C GLU A 342 43.18 17.86 69.49
N LEU A 343 42.40 18.89 69.15
CA LEU A 343 41.71 19.00 67.86
C LEU A 343 42.66 19.30 66.69
N ALA A 344 43.72 20.07 66.92
CA ALA A 344 44.72 20.36 65.89
C ALA A 344 45.65 19.17 65.61
N SER A 345 45.94 18.36 66.64
CA SER A 345 46.89 17.24 66.52
C SER A 345 46.24 15.91 66.16
N ILE A 346 44.92 15.80 66.21
CA ILE A 346 44.24 14.51 66.02
C ILE A 346 44.55 13.87 64.66
N ASN A 347 44.49 14.64 63.58
CA ASN A 347 44.68 14.13 62.22
C ASN A 347 46.10 13.53 62.04
N PRO A 348 47.19 14.23 62.41
CA PRO A 348 48.52 13.64 62.45
C PRO A 348 48.65 12.36 63.28
N PHE A 349 47.97 12.27 64.44
CA PHE A 349 48.10 11.11 65.33
C PHE A 349 47.37 9.86 64.85
N ILE A 350 46.34 10.00 64.01
CA ILE A 350 45.53 8.87 63.52
C ILE A 350 45.81 8.51 62.06
N GLU A 351 46.67 9.26 61.36
CA GLU A 351 46.91 9.15 59.92
C GLU A 351 47.31 7.73 59.48
N ASN A 352 48.18 7.07 60.25
CA ASN A 352 48.70 5.72 59.96
C ASN A 352 47.82 4.56 60.47
N LEU A 353 46.62 4.85 61.01
CA LEU A 353 45.68 3.82 61.47
C LEU A 353 44.77 3.34 60.33
N SER A 354 44.16 2.16 60.50
CA SER A 354 43.11 1.68 59.59
C SER A 354 41.86 2.55 59.68
N ASP A 355 41.11 2.68 58.59
CA ASP A 355 39.99 3.63 58.50
C ASP A 355 38.88 3.36 59.52
N ASP A 356 38.59 2.10 59.84
CA ASP A 356 37.66 1.71 60.91
C ASP A 356 38.07 2.29 62.27
N LYS A 357 39.38 2.25 62.59
CA LYS A 357 39.89 2.79 63.86
C LYS A 357 39.86 4.31 63.88
N LYS A 358 40.13 4.96 62.74
CA LYS A 358 40.01 6.42 62.61
C LYS A 358 38.57 6.86 62.87
N GLN A 359 37.58 6.13 62.34
CA GLN A 359 36.16 6.45 62.54
C GLN A 359 35.73 6.34 64.01
N ILE A 360 36.12 5.28 64.71
CA ILE A 360 35.83 5.09 66.15
C ILE A 360 36.42 6.23 66.99
N ILE A 361 37.66 6.66 66.69
CA ILE A 361 38.31 7.76 67.42
C ILE A 361 37.57 9.08 67.15
N LYS A 362 37.23 9.37 65.89
CA LYS A 362 36.46 10.57 65.52
C LYS A 362 35.10 10.62 66.21
N GLU A 363 34.39 9.50 66.31
CA GLU A 363 33.11 9.39 67.02
C GLU A 363 33.24 9.76 68.50
N LYS A 364 34.23 9.19 69.20
CA LYS A 364 34.49 9.52 70.62
C LYS A 364 34.86 10.99 70.84
N LEU A 365 35.59 11.60 69.91
CA LEU A 365 35.95 13.02 70.00
C LEU A 365 34.75 13.93 69.70
N ALA A 366 33.92 13.55 68.73
CA ALA A 366 32.68 14.25 68.45
C ALA A 366 31.77 14.27 69.69
N GLU A 367 31.64 13.13 70.38
CA GLU A 367 30.90 13.03 71.64
C GLU A 367 31.51 13.88 72.76
N LYS A 368 32.84 13.87 72.92
CA LYS A 368 33.55 14.65 73.95
C LYS A 368 33.38 16.17 73.78
N TYR A 369 33.47 16.67 72.54
CA TYR A 369 33.54 18.12 72.27
C TYR A 369 32.21 18.75 71.84
N PHE A 370 31.32 17.99 71.21
CA PHE A 370 30.03 18.47 70.70
C PHE A 370 28.83 17.79 71.37
N GLY A 371 29.04 16.76 72.19
CA GLY A 371 27.99 16.16 73.02
C GLY A 371 27.58 17.12 74.14
N ASN A 372 26.27 17.25 74.36
CA ASN A 372 25.69 18.15 75.35
C ASN A 372 25.83 17.58 76.78
N ASN A 373 27.06 17.33 77.23
CA ASN A 373 27.35 16.86 78.58
C ASN A 373 27.31 18.05 79.55
N LYS A 374 26.10 18.36 80.03
CA LYS A 374 25.83 19.27 81.16
C LYS A 374 26.30 18.68 82.51
N ASN A 375 27.50 18.13 82.56
CA ASN A 375 28.18 17.79 83.80
C ASN A 375 29.32 18.79 83.97
N ASP A 376 28.96 20.06 84.19
CA ASP A 376 29.87 21.09 84.68
C ASP A 376 30.17 20.82 86.17
N ASP A 377 30.89 19.72 86.41
CA ASP A 377 31.32 19.29 87.74
C ASP A 377 32.51 20.14 88.25
N PHE A 378 32.92 21.16 87.49
CA PHE A 378 34.20 21.85 87.67
C PHE A 378 34.13 23.18 88.45
N LEU A 379 32.92 23.59 88.88
CA LEU A 379 32.69 24.73 89.78
C LEU A 379 32.46 24.32 91.24
N ASN A 380 32.41 23.02 91.55
CA ASN A 380 32.14 22.51 92.90
C ASN A 380 33.41 22.04 93.63
N GLU A 381 34.46 22.88 93.69
CA GLU A 381 35.46 22.71 94.75
C GLU A 381 35.04 23.54 95.97
N LYS A 382 34.68 22.83 97.05
CA LYS A 382 34.32 23.41 98.35
C LYS A 382 35.39 24.40 98.80
N GLU A 383 34.93 25.62 99.06
CA GLU A 383 35.71 26.71 99.65
C GLU A 383 36.22 26.32 101.04
N THR A 384 37.53 26.11 101.20
CA THR A 384 38.17 26.15 102.52
C THR A 384 39.60 26.69 102.46
N GLU A 385 39.91 27.55 103.42
CA GLU A 385 41.23 28.07 103.82
C GLU A 385 41.85 29.21 102.99
N GLY A 386 41.19 30.37 103.00
CA GLY A 386 41.87 31.66 103.08
C GLY A 386 41.50 32.31 104.42
N LEU A 387 42.41 33.12 105.02
CA LEU A 387 42.29 33.76 106.36
C LEU A 387 40.83 34.00 106.76
N SER A 388 40.28 33.05 107.50
CA SER A 388 38.88 33.03 107.85
C SER A 388 38.60 34.13 108.88
N ILE A 389 37.37 34.62 108.97
CA ILE A 389 36.93 35.51 110.06
C ILE A 389 37.46 35.04 111.44
N PRO A 390 37.53 33.73 111.75
CA PRO A 390 38.24 33.21 112.93
C PRO A 390 39.71 33.63 113.11
N ALA A 391 40.49 33.80 112.04
CA ALA A 391 41.86 34.28 112.10
C ALA A 391 41.93 35.79 112.38
N LEU A 392 40.98 36.55 111.84
CA LEU A 392 40.80 37.97 112.16
C LEU A 392 40.33 38.16 113.61
N GLU A 393 39.41 37.30 114.08
CA GLU A 393 38.98 37.21 115.48
C GLU A 393 40.13 36.81 116.41
N ARG A 394 41.01 35.89 116.01
CA ARG A 394 42.21 35.53 116.78
C ARG A 394 43.18 36.70 116.90
N LEU A 395 43.38 37.47 115.83
CA LEU A 395 44.18 38.70 115.86
C LEU A 395 43.55 39.78 116.75
N LEU A 396 42.23 39.99 116.63
CA LEU A 396 41.49 40.93 117.48
C LEU A 396 41.50 40.50 118.96
N ASN A 397 41.35 39.22 119.26
CA ASN A 397 41.43 38.68 120.62
C ASN A 397 42.85 38.74 121.20
N ALA A 398 43.89 38.55 120.38
CA ALA A 398 45.27 38.73 120.81
C ALA A 398 45.57 40.20 121.14
N LEU A 399 45.05 41.15 120.35
CA LEU A 399 45.15 42.58 120.63
C LEU A 399 44.35 43.01 121.86
N ALA A 400 43.17 42.43 122.09
CA ALA A 400 42.35 42.69 123.28
C ALA A 400 43.02 42.23 124.59
N LYS A 401 43.81 41.15 124.55
CA LYS A 401 44.58 40.65 125.71
C LYS A 401 45.78 41.51 126.10
N ILE A 402 46.23 42.43 125.25
CA ILE A 402 47.36 43.33 125.55
C ILE A 402 46.92 44.54 126.42
N LYS A 403 45.61 44.68 126.69
CA LYS A 403 45.03 45.81 127.44
C LYS A 403 44.38 45.43 128.79
N GLY A 404 44.85 44.33 129.39
CA GLY A 404 44.53 43.91 130.77
C GLY A 404 45.79 43.78 131.60
#